data_AF-A0A2N7PL22-F1
#
_entry.id   AF-A0A2N7PL22-F1
#
_cell.length_a   1.000
_cell.length_b   1.000
_cell.length_c   1.000
_cell.angle_alpha   90.00
_cell.angle_beta   90.00
_cell.angle_gamma   90.00
#
_symmetry.space_group_name_H-M   'P 1'
#
loop_
_entity.id
_entity.type
_entity.pdbx_description
1 polymer ?
#
loop_
_entity_poly.entity_id
_entity_poly.type
_entity_poly.pdbx_seq_one_letter_code
_entity_poly.pdbx_strand_id
1 'polypeptide(L)'
;MLNEESGGMGWGVGEAFAEALYNSLPLKKEYLQIYVSYIWPEGNYLEYPPAQRGILWGIGRLSQKYLDDLLKISAKDYVIFHLNSKDPLVIFYSLWALSFFKKFIDLTSLEDKIKRALSFLEKNLPEHFFFDGKNLKIYTPSDLKALLKD
;
A
#
# COMPACT_ATOMS: atom_id res chain seq x y z
N MET A 1 -1.94 17.10 -10.55
CA MET A 1 -2.99 16.11 -10.20
C MET A 1 -2.64 15.32 -8.94
N LEU A 2 -1.36 15.04 -8.67
CA LEU A 2 -0.89 14.51 -7.37
C LEU A 2 0.03 15.51 -6.62
N ASN A 3 -0.08 16.81 -6.89
CA ASN A 3 0.57 17.86 -6.08
C ASN A 3 -0.41 18.34 -5.00
N GLU A 4 0.13 18.74 -3.83
CA GLU A 4 -0.66 19.10 -2.64
C GLU A 4 -1.63 20.26 -2.89
N GLU A 5 -1.34 21.07 -3.91
CA GLU A 5 -2.13 22.23 -4.32
C GLU A 5 -3.34 21.85 -5.20
N SER A 6 -3.33 20.66 -5.82
CA SER A 6 -4.47 20.16 -6.57
C SER A 6 -5.37 19.34 -5.64
N GLY A 7 -6.59 19.81 -5.38
CA GLY A 7 -7.55 19.14 -4.49
C GLY A 7 -7.93 17.69 -4.85
N GLY A 8 -7.28 17.03 -5.82
CA GLY A 8 -7.50 15.64 -6.25
C GLY A 8 -6.92 14.56 -5.31
N MET A 9 -6.05 14.92 -4.35
CA MET A 9 -5.48 13.95 -3.39
C MET A 9 -6.52 13.21 -2.54
N GLY A 10 -7.71 13.78 -2.35
CA GLY A 10 -8.81 13.16 -1.60
C GLY A 10 -9.84 12.40 -2.45
N TRP A 11 -9.69 12.34 -3.79
CA TRP A 11 -10.75 11.90 -4.71
C TRP A 11 -10.41 10.60 -5.48
N GLY A 12 -9.55 9.75 -4.94
CA GLY A 12 -9.28 8.43 -5.54
C GLY A 12 -8.29 8.44 -6.71
N VAL A 13 -7.49 9.51 -6.87
CA VAL A 13 -6.54 9.64 -7.98
C VAL A 13 -5.44 8.58 -7.93
N GLY A 14 -4.93 8.25 -6.73
CA GLY A 14 -3.93 7.19 -6.58
C GLY A 14 -4.48 5.84 -7.05
N GLU A 15 -5.69 5.50 -6.60
CA GLU A 15 -6.39 4.27 -6.96
C GLU A 15 -6.69 4.20 -8.46
N ALA A 16 -7.19 5.29 -9.05
CA ALA A 16 -7.42 5.38 -10.49
C ALA A 16 -6.13 5.23 -11.30
N PHE A 17 -5.03 5.81 -10.83
CA PHE A 17 -3.73 5.66 -11.47
C PHE A 17 -3.25 4.21 -11.39
N ALA A 18 -3.34 3.55 -10.22
CA ALA A 18 -3.03 2.13 -10.11
C ALA A 18 -3.88 1.25 -11.02
N GLU A 19 -5.18 1.49 -11.14
CA GLU A 19 -6.04 0.73 -12.07
C GLU A 19 -5.66 0.98 -13.54
N ALA A 20 -5.26 2.19 -13.92
CA ALA A 20 -4.72 2.45 -15.25
C ALA A 20 -3.46 1.63 -15.52
N LEU A 21 -2.53 1.56 -14.55
CA LEU A 21 -1.33 0.72 -14.65
C LEU A 21 -1.69 -0.78 -14.66
N TYR A 22 -2.66 -1.20 -13.85
CA TYR A 22 -3.11 -2.59 -13.76
C TYR A 22 -3.61 -3.10 -15.13
N ASN A 23 -4.39 -2.26 -15.82
CA ASN A 23 -5.08 -2.62 -17.06
C ASN A 23 -4.30 -2.26 -18.34
N SER A 24 -3.27 -1.40 -18.28
CA SER A 24 -2.46 -1.02 -19.45
C SER A 24 -0.98 -1.32 -19.27
N LEU A 25 -0.47 -2.33 -19.99
CA LEU A 25 0.95 -2.70 -19.96
C LEU A 25 1.88 -1.55 -20.42
N PRO A 26 1.58 -0.78 -21.48
CA PRO A 26 2.39 0.38 -21.84
C PRO A 26 2.50 1.40 -20.70
N LEU A 27 1.37 1.78 -20.09
CA LEU A 27 1.38 2.72 -18.97
C LEU A 27 2.16 2.16 -17.77
N LYS A 28 1.97 0.89 -17.44
CA LYS A 28 2.75 0.23 -16.38
C LYS A 28 4.25 0.33 -16.62
N LYS A 29 4.72 0.07 -17.84
CA LYS A 29 6.15 0.13 -18.17
C LYS A 29 6.75 1.53 -17.97
N GLU A 30 5.97 2.56 -18.26
CA GLU A 30 6.43 3.96 -18.16
C GLU A 30 6.32 4.51 -16.73
N TYR A 31 5.23 4.19 -16.03
CA TYR A 31 4.83 4.94 -14.84
C TYR A 31 4.88 4.16 -13.52
N LEU A 32 5.15 2.85 -13.52
CA LEU A 32 5.18 2.06 -12.28
C LEU A 32 6.19 2.62 -11.27
N GLN A 33 7.38 3.00 -11.72
CA GLN A 33 8.40 3.54 -10.82
C GLN A 33 8.02 4.92 -10.27
N ILE A 34 7.38 5.77 -11.09
CA ILE A 34 6.84 7.06 -10.65
C ILE A 34 5.76 6.84 -9.59
N TYR A 35 4.84 5.90 -9.83
CA TYR A 35 3.79 5.54 -8.89
C TYR A 35 4.35 5.13 -7.52
N VAL A 36 5.34 4.24 -7.51
CA VAL A 36 6.00 3.79 -6.27
C VAL A 36 6.81 4.91 -5.62
N SER A 37 7.39 5.83 -6.40
CA SER A 37 8.19 6.94 -5.85
C SER A 37 7.40 7.90 -4.95
N TYR A 38 6.05 7.89 -5.03
CA TYR A 38 5.19 8.70 -4.16
C TYR A 38 5.18 8.27 -2.69
N ILE A 39 5.67 7.07 -2.39
CA ILE A 39 5.88 6.58 -1.02
C ILE A 39 7.35 6.30 -0.73
N TRP A 40 8.26 6.83 -1.55
CA TRP A 40 9.69 6.68 -1.32
C TRP A 40 10.22 7.94 -0.60
N PRO A 41 10.64 7.86 0.68
CA PRO A 41 11.00 9.04 1.47
C PRO A 41 12.12 9.90 0.88
N GLU A 42 13.05 9.29 0.13
CA GLU A 42 14.14 10.00 -0.55
C GLU A 42 13.81 10.38 -2.01
N GLY A 43 12.58 10.14 -2.45
CA GLY A 43 12.10 10.37 -3.82
C GLY A 43 11.01 11.44 -3.92
N ASN A 44 9.96 11.15 -4.70
CA ASN A 44 8.80 12.05 -4.88
C ASN A 44 7.79 11.89 -3.74
N TYR A 45 8.27 11.86 -2.50
CA TYR A 45 7.47 11.49 -1.34
C TYR A 45 6.26 12.41 -1.15
N LEU A 46 5.07 11.82 -1.00
CA LEU A 46 3.87 12.56 -0.64
C LEU A 46 3.80 12.67 0.89
N GLU A 47 4.17 13.83 1.43
CA GLU A 47 4.18 14.09 2.89
C GLU A 47 2.78 13.99 3.51
N TYR A 48 1.74 14.36 2.75
CA TYR A 48 0.35 14.29 3.21
C TYR A 48 -0.18 12.83 3.25
N PRO A 49 -0.42 12.23 4.44
CA PRO A 49 -0.75 10.81 4.55
C PRO A 49 -2.00 10.37 3.78
N PRO A 50 -3.08 11.16 3.69
CA PRO A 50 -4.23 10.79 2.87
C PRO A 50 -3.90 10.54 1.40
N ALA A 51 -2.92 11.22 0.83
CA ALA A 51 -2.47 11.00 -0.55
C ALA A 51 -1.71 9.67 -0.70
N GLN A 52 -1.05 9.20 0.36
CA GLN A 52 -0.32 7.92 0.38
C GLN A 52 -1.26 6.70 0.37
N ARG A 53 -2.49 6.84 0.89
CA ARG A 53 -3.46 5.75 1.03
C ARG A 53 -3.73 5.05 -0.30
N GLY A 54 -4.06 5.84 -1.33
CA GLY A 54 -4.30 5.33 -2.68
C GLY A 54 -3.05 4.72 -3.31
N ILE A 55 -1.86 5.28 -3.02
CA ILE A 55 -0.59 4.72 -3.48
C ILE A 55 -0.35 3.33 -2.90
N LEU A 56 -0.49 3.17 -1.58
CA LEU A 56 -0.29 1.89 -0.90
C LEU A 56 -1.33 0.84 -1.29
N TRP A 57 -2.60 1.24 -1.41
CA TRP A 57 -3.63 0.37 -2.00
C TRP A 57 -3.22 -0.06 -3.41
N GLY A 58 -2.80 0.87 -4.25
CA GLY A 58 -2.39 0.56 -5.61
C GLY A 58 -1.19 -0.36 -5.69
N ILE A 59 -0.23 -0.28 -4.77
CA ILE A 59 0.88 -1.24 -4.70
C ILE A 59 0.35 -2.64 -4.39
N GLY A 60 -0.53 -2.79 -3.40
CA GLY A 60 -1.17 -4.08 -3.11
C GLY A 60 -1.96 -4.62 -4.31
N ARG A 61 -2.67 -3.75 -5.02
CA ARG A 61 -3.42 -4.10 -6.23
C ARG A 61 -2.50 -4.53 -7.38
N LEU A 62 -1.44 -3.77 -7.65
CA LEU A 62 -0.48 -4.05 -8.72
C LEU A 62 0.32 -5.33 -8.44
N SER A 63 0.60 -5.66 -7.17
CA SER A 63 1.22 -6.93 -6.77
C SER A 63 0.44 -8.16 -7.22
N GLN A 64 -0.87 -8.05 -7.47
CA GLN A 64 -1.67 -9.18 -7.95
C GLN A 64 -1.35 -9.56 -9.41
N LYS A 65 -0.64 -8.71 -10.17
CA LYS A 65 -0.31 -8.96 -11.58
C LYS A 65 1.17 -8.70 -11.91
N TYR A 66 1.84 -7.82 -11.18
CA TYR A 66 3.18 -7.32 -11.50
C TYR A 66 4.14 -7.40 -10.30
N LEU A 67 4.01 -8.44 -9.46
CA LEU A 67 4.82 -8.62 -8.26
C LEU A 67 6.34 -8.56 -8.55
N ASP A 68 6.79 -9.26 -9.59
CA ASP A 68 8.22 -9.29 -9.96
C ASP A 68 8.76 -7.91 -10.35
N ASP A 69 7.95 -7.07 -11.00
CA ASP A 69 8.35 -5.72 -11.35
C ASP A 69 8.44 -4.82 -10.12
N LEU A 70 7.52 -4.96 -9.17
CA LEU A 70 7.54 -4.25 -7.90
C LEU A 70 8.74 -4.66 -7.01
N LEU A 71 9.12 -5.94 -7.05
CA LEU A 71 10.31 -6.44 -6.35
C LEU A 71 11.60 -5.84 -6.91
N LYS A 72 11.71 -5.66 -8.23
CA LYS A 72 12.89 -5.06 -8.88
C LYS A 72 13.14 -3.61 -8.49
N ILE A 73 12.09 -2.89 -8.10
CA ILE A 73 12.16 -1.48 -7.70
C ILE A 73 12.00 -1.28 -6.18
N SER A 74 12.25 -2.32 -5.37
CA SER A 74 12.23 -2.26 -3.91
C SER A 74 10.93 -1.75 -3.28
N ALA A 75 9.79 -1.93 -3.96
CA ALA A 75 8.50 -1.43 -3.47
C ALA A 75 8.15 -1.97 -2.07
N LYS A 76 8.54 -3.21 -1.76
CA LYS A 76 8.34 -3.83 -0.45
C LYS A 76 8.99 -3.05 0.70
N ASP A 77 10.16 -2.46 0.48
CA ASP A 77 10.92 -1.75 1.51
C ASP A 77 10.24 -0.42 1.83
N TYR A 78 9.73 0.26 0.80
CA TYR A 78 8.94 1.48 0.94
C TYR A 78 7.58 1.21 1.62
N VAL A 79 6.94 0.07 1.33
CA VAL A 79 5.73 -0.37 2.05
C VAL A 79 6.04 -0.62 3.53
N ILE A 80 7.16 -1.29 3.85
CA ILE A 80 7.57 -1.53 5.23
C ILE A 80 7.79 -0.22 5.98
N PHE A 81 8.36 0.81 5.36
CA PHE A 81 8.55 2.12 5.97
C PHE A 81 7.23 2.69 6.54
N HIS A 82 6.13 2.55 5.80
CA HIS A 82 4.82 3.12 6.12
C HIS A 82 4.07 2.43 7.27
N LEU A 83 4.54 1.30 7.78
CA LEU A 83 3.99 0.66 8.99
C LEU A 83 4.11 1.52 10.26
N ASN A 84 4.92 2.60 10.23
CA ASN A 84 5.08 3.55 11.33
C ASN A 84 4.22 4.82 11.18
N SER A 85 3.33 4.88 10.19
CA SER A 85 2.50 6.07 9.97
C SER A 85 1.58 6.37 11.16
N LYS A 86 1.18 7.65 11.30
CA LYS A 86 0.14 8.05 12.25
C LYS A 86 -1.27 7.93 11.66
N ASP A 87 -1.37 7.66 10.37
CA ASP A 87 -2.64 7.48 9.66
C ASP A 87 -3.01 5.99 9.63
N PRO A 88 -4.18 5.60 10.17
CA PRO A 88 -4.57 4.20 10.25
C PRO A 88 -4.81 3.56 8.88
N LEU A 89 -5.28 4.32 7.88
CA LEU A 89 -5.50 3.78 6.54
C LEU A 89 -4.17 3.55 5.81
N VAL A 90 -3.17 4.40 6.04
CA VAL A 90 -1.80 4.17 5.55
C VAL A 90 -1.24 2.87 6.12
N ILE A 91 -1.37 2.63 7.43
CA ILE A 91 -0.93 1.36 8.04
C ILE A 91 -1.73 0.17 7.48
N PHE A 92 -3.06 0.30 7.38
CA PHE A 92 -3.93 -0.74 6.84
C PHE A 92 -3.50 -1.18 5.44
N TYR A 93 -3.37 -0.24 4.51
CA TYR A 93 -2.99 -0.54 3.14
C TYR A 93 -1.54 -1.02 3.04
N SER A 94 -0.65 -0.56 3.92
CA SER A 94 0.71 -1.09 4.01
C SER A 94 0.74 -2.55 4.41
N LEU A 95 0.01 -2.95 5.46
CA LEU A 95 -0.09 -4.34 5.89
C LEU A 95 -0.74 -5.23 4.83
N TRP A 96 -1.80 -4.74 4.19
CA TRP A 96 -2.45 -5.46 3.10
C TRP A 96 -1.52 -5.66 1.90
N ALA A 97 -0.84 -4.60 1.44
CA ALA A 97 0.15 -4.68 0.37
C ALA A 97 1.31 -5.63 0.73
N LEU A 98 1.80 -5.55 1.97
CA LEU A 98 2.88 -6.39 2.48
C LEU A 98 2.55 -7.89 2.41
N SER A 99 1.28 -8.28 2.53
CA SER A 99 0.87 -9.67 2.42
C SER A 99 1.19 -10.32 1.07
N PHE A 100 1.26 -9.54 -0.01
CA PHE A 100 1.69 -10.04 -1.32
C PHE A 100 3.21 -10.23 -1.41
N PHE A 101 3.98 -9.48 -0.60
CA PHE A 101 5.44 -9.56 -0.54
C PHE A 101 5.94 -10.57 0.51
N LYS A 102 5.07 -11.23 1.28
CA LYS A 102 5.43 -12.03 2.46
C LYS A 102 6.52 -13.08 2.24
N LYS A 103 6.59 -13.68 1.04
CA LYS A 103 7.62 -14.67 0.66
C LYS A 103 9.00 -14.07 0.36
N PHE A 104 9.09 -12.74 0.26
CA PHE A 104 10.28 -11.99 -0.18
C PHE A 104 10.81 -11.03 0.88
N ILE A 105 10.30 -11.14 2.10
CA ILE A 105 10.66 -10.34 3.28
C ILE A 105 10.88 -11.28 4.46
N ASP A 106 11.79 -10.91 5.36
CA ASP A 106 11.97 -11.61 6.63
C ASP A 106 10.92 -11.12 7.63
N LEU A 107 9.77 -11.81 7.69
CA LEU A 107 8.68 -11.49 8.62
C LEU A 107 9.11 -11.60 10.09
N THR A 108 10.06 -12.48 10.42
CA THR A 108 10.56 -12.65 11.79
C THR A 108 11.26 -11.37 12.25
N SER A 109 12.10 -10.79 11.38
CA SER A 109 12.76 -9.50 11.68
C SER A 109 11.78 -8.32 11.84
N LEU A 110 10.58 -8.43 11.27
CA LEU A 110 9.55 -7.39 11.28
C LEU A 110 8.45 -7.64 12.32
N GLU A 111 8.54 -8.71 13.11
CA GLU A 111 7.45 -9.18 13.97
C GLU A 111 6.95 -8.08 14.93
N ASP A 112 7.86 -7.40 15.62
CA ASP A 112 7.52 -6.31 16.55
C ASP A 112 6.87 -5.12 15.83
N LYS A 113 7.35 -4.80 14.63
CA LYS A 113 6.80 -3.69 13.82
C LYS A 113 5.37 -4.02 13.38
N ILE A 114 5.14 -5.23 12.89
CA ILE A 114 3.82 -5.71 12.47
C ILE A 114 2.87 -5.78 13.67
N LYS A 115 3.32 -6.27 14.83
CA LYS A 115 2.51 -6.30 16.07
C LYS A 115 2.08 -4.89 16.50
N ARG A 116 2.99 -3.92 16.48
CA ARG A 116 2.67 -2.52 16.81
C ARG A 116 1.66 -1.91 15.82
N ALA A 117 1.88 -2.14 14.52
CA ALA A 117 0.97 -1.69 13.47
C ALA A 117 -0.45 -2.29 13.63
N LEU A 118 -0.56 -3.60 13.86
CA LEU A 118 -1.85 -4.26 14.11
C LEU A 118 -2.54 -3.73 15.37
N SER A 119 -1.82 -3.60 16.48
CA SER A 119 -2.38 -3.05 17.73
C SER A 119 -2.84 -1.59 17.58
N PHE A 120 -2.15 -0.81 16.74
CA PHE A 120 -2.59 0.54 16.39
C PHE A 120 -3.91 0.50 15.60
N LEU A 121 -4.06 -0.39 14.62
CA LEU A 121 -5.30 -0.55 13.87
C LEU A 121 -6.46 -1.02 14.74
N GLU A 122 -6.26 -1.99 15.64
CA GLU A 122 -7.30 -2.47 16.56
C GLU A 122 -7.96 -1.34 17.35
N LYS A 123 -7.20 -0.28 17.66
CA LYS A 123 -7.69 0.90 18.40
C LYS A 123 -8.31 1.98 17.52
N ASN A 124 -7.83 2.15 16.28
CA ASN A 124 -8.12 3.33 15.46
C ASN A 124 -8.91 3.01 14.18
N LEU A 125 -8.94 1.75 13.74
CA LEU A 125 -9.62 1.28 12.54
C LEU A 125 -9.97 -0.21 12.71
N PRO A 126 -10.97 -0.54 13.56
CA PRO A 126 -11.30 -1.92 13.91
C PRO A 126 -11.86 -2.72 12.72
N GLU A 127 -12.44 -2.03 11.75
CA GLU A 127 -12.90 -2.58 10.49
C GLU A 127 -12.72 -1.56 9.36
N HIS A 128 -12.51 -2.05 8.14
CA HIS A 128 -12.40 -1.21 6.95
C HIS A 128 -13.01 -1.91 5.74
N PHE A 129 -13.96 -1.23 5.09
CA PHE A 129 -14.59 -1.69 3.85
C PHE A 129 -13.83 -1.15 2.64
N PHE A 130 -13.29 -2.04 1.81
CA PHE A 130 -12.60 -1.63 0.59
C PHE A 130 -12.63 -2.70 -0.49
N PHE A 131 -12.16 -2.35 -1.68
CA PHE A 131 -11.97 -3.29 -2.79
C PHE A 131 -10.61 -3.97 -2.68
N ASP A 132 -10.58 -5.29 -2.45
CA ASP A 132 -9.33 -6.07 -2.31
C ASP A 132 -8.71 -6.48 -3.66
N GLY A 133 -9.13 -5.86 -4.76
CA GLY A 133 -8.77 -6.24 -6.13
C GLY A 133 -9.64 -7.35 -6.72
N LYS A 134 -10.50 -7.99 -5.92
CA LYS A 134 -11.49 -8.98 -6.39
C LYS A 134 -12.90 -8.71 -5.87
N ASN A 135 -13.05 -8.38 -4.59
CA ASN A 135 -14.33 -8.16 -3.93
C ASN A 135 -14.31 -6.88 -3.11
N LEU A 136 -15.49 -6.27 -2.98
CA LEU A 136 -15.77 -5.26 -1.96
C LEU A 136 -16.16 -5.98 -0.67
N LYS A 137 -15.33 -5.86 0.37
CA LYS A 137 -15.62 -6.50 1.67
C LYS A 137 -14.94 -5.77 2.82
N ILE A 138 -15.41 -6.09 4.02
CA ILE A 138 -14.86 -5.59 5.27
C ILE A 138 -13.67 -6.46 5.68
N TYR A 139 -12.60 -5.81 6.13
CA TYR A 139 -11.45 -6.44 6.77
C TYR A 139 -11.25 -5.88 8.17
N THR A 140 -10.85 -6.76 9.07
CA THR A 140 -10.40 -6.43 10.42
C THR A 140 -8.87 -6.55 10.52
N PRO A 141 -8.23 -6.02 11.58
CA PRO A 141 -6.83 -6.29 11.87
C PRO A 141 -6.50 -7.78 11.97
N SER A 142 -7.44 -8.61 12.46
CA SER A 142 -7.29 -10.07 12.51
C SER A 142 -7.21 -10.68 11.10
N ASP A 143 -7.99 -10.18 10.15
CA ASP A 143 -7.94 -10.63 8.76
C ASP A 143 -6.59 -10.27 8.12
N LEU A 144 -6.10 -9.05 8.34
CA LEU A 144 -4.76 -8.62 7.88
C LEU A 144 -3.66 -9.50 8.47
N LYS A 145 -3.74 -9.81 9.77
CA LYS A 145 -2.80 -10.72 10.43
C LYS A 145 -2.84 -12.11 9.80
N ALA A 146 -4.01 -12.60 9.42
CA ALA A 146 -4.15 -13.91 8.76
C ALA A 146 -3.49 -13.92 7.37
N LEU A 147 -3.58 -12.83 6.60
CA LEU A 147 -2.93 -12.73 5.28
C LEU A 147 -1.40 -12.81 5.36
N LEU A 148 -0.81 -12.33 6.46
CA LEU A 148 0.63 -12.31 6.71
C LEU A 148 1.19 -13.63 7.24
N LYS A 149 0.34 -14.62 7.58
CA LYS A 149 0.78 -15.98 7.92
C LYS A 149 1.05 -16.79 6.65
N ASP A 150 1.94 -17.77 6.74
CA ASP A 150 2.19 -18.74 5.65
C ASP A 150 0.98 -19.61 5.34
#